data_AF-A0A2R6PED2-F1
#
_entry.id   AF-A0A2R6PED2-F1
#
_cell.length_a   1.000
_cell.length_b   1.000
_cell.length_c   1.000
_cell.angle_alpha   90.00
_cell.angle_beta   90.00
_cell.angle_gamma   90.00
#
_symmetry.space_group_name_H-M   'P 1'
#
loop_
_entity.id
_entity.type
_entity.pdbx_description
1 polymer ?
#
loop_
_entity_poly.entity_id
_entity_poly.type
_entity_poly.pdbx_seq_one_letter_code
_entity_poly.pdbx_strand_id
1 'polypeptide(L)'
;MGPRKCQVCDEAQSKYKCPACLIPYCSLICYKKHKEVPCVKPESSSEPKLTSGPVSNVERPNLVDEPSEVLQQWQLESIASSSEIRDALKDEELQKLIRNIDCSPDAENELNKAMEVEVFRIFTDKILSTVSPQQ
;
A
#
# COMPACT_ATOMS: atom_id res chain seq x y z
N MET A 1 17.21 -23.77 11.46
CA MET A 1 17.15 -22.36 11.92
C MET A 1 18.10 -22.19 13.09
N GLY A 2 19.10 -21.31 12.99
CA GLY A 2 20.09 -21.12 14.05
C GLY A 2 19.52 -20.47 15.32
N PRO A 3 20.23 -20.56 16.47
CA PRO A 3 19.81 -19.91 17.71
C PRO A 3 19.74 -18.39 17.51
N ARG A 4 18.56 -17.80 17.73
CA ARG A 4 18.38 -16.34 17.65
C ARG A 4 19.01 -15.68 18.88
N LYS A 5 19.52 -14.46 18.72
CA LYS A 5 20.02 -13.65 19.85
C LYS A 5 18.84 -13.03 20.61
N CYS A 6 19.06 -12.70 21.88
CA CYS A 6 18.14 -11.92 22.68
C CYS A 6 17.97 -10.53 22.07
N GLN A 7 16.78 -10.15 21.64
CA GLN A 7 16.47 -8.83 21.10
C GLN A 7 16.20 -7.77 22.18
N VAL A 8 16.49 -8.08 23.45
CA VAL A 8 16.40 -7.14 24.57
C VAL A 8 17.78 -6.64 25.01
N CYS A 9 18.80 -7.49 24.94
CA CYS A 9 20.16 -7.13 25.32
C CYS A 9 21.20 -7.36 24.22
N ASP A 10 20.86 -8.05 23.12
CA ASP A 10 21.72 -8.39 21.98
C ASP A 10 23.03 -9.15 22.28
N GLU A 11 23.30 -9.43 23.55
CA GLU A 11 24.53 -10.06 24.05
C GLU A 11 24.43 -11.60 24.09
N ALA A 12 23.32 -12.14 24.59
CA ALA A 12 23.17 -13.57 24.85
C ALA A 12 22.25 -14.26 23.83
N GLN A 13 22.39 -15.58 23.68
CA GLN A 13 21.45 -16.38 22.91
C GLN A 13 20.07 -16.37 23.57
N SER A 14 19.02 -16.27 22.77
CA SER A 14 17.65 -16.29 23.27
C SER A 14 17.27 -17.69 23.74
N LYS A 15 16.65 -17.77 24.92
CA LYS A 15 16.14 -19.01 25.50
C LYS A 15 14.61 -19.07 25.47
N TYR A 16 13.95 -17.93 25.39
CA TYR A 16 12.49 -17.79 25.48
C TYR A 16 11.98 -16.77 24.45
N LYS A 17 10.65 -16.71 24.27
CA LYS A 17 9.97 -15.73 23.42
C LYS A 17 8.80 -15.10 24.15
N CYS A 18 8.55 -13.82 23.91
CA CYS A 18 7.39 -13.13 24.49
C CYS A 18 6.09 -13.60 23.79
N PRO A 19 5.02 -13.99 24.50
CA PRO A 19 3.78 -14.42 23.85
C PRO A 19 3.01 -13.28 23.18
N ALA A 20 3.27 -12.01 23.54
CA ALA A 20 2.56 -10.85 23.00
C ALA A 20 3.16 -10.34 21.67
N CYS A 21 4.49 -10.24 21.59
CA CYS A 21 5.20 -9.65 20.46
C CYS A 21 6.21 -10.62 19.80
N LEU A 22 6.33 -11.86 20.28
CA LEU A 22 7.21 -12.90 19.75
C LEU A 22 8.72 -12.58 19.79
N ILE A 23 9.11 -11.47 20.42
CA ILE A 23 10.50 -11.06 20.58
C ILE A 23 11.26 -12.12 21.42
N PRO A 24 12.39 -12.64 20.91
CA PRO A 24 13.24 -13.61 21.59
C PRO A 24 14.08 -12.93 22.69
N TYR A 25 14.16 -13.54 23.87
CA TYR A 25 14.92 -13.01 25.01
C TYR A 25 15.72 -14.10 25.75
N CYS A 26 16.76 -13.72 26.49
CA CYS A 26 17.67 -14.66 27.15
C CYS A 26 17.26 -15.05 28.59
N SER A 27 16.64 -14.15 29.35
CA SER A 27 16.36 -14.35 30.79
C SER A 27 15.15 -13.56 31.30
N LEU A 28 14.68 -13.87 32.51
CA LEU A 28 13.61 -13.14 33.18
C LEU A 28 13.93 -11.65 33.39
N ILE A 29 15.22 -11.29 33.49
CA ILE A 29 15.66 -9.88 33.60
C ILE A 29 15.32 -9.15 32.30
N CYS A 30 15.61 -9.76 31.15
CA CYS A 30 15.23 -9.22 29.84
C CYS A 30 13.70 -9.20 29.66
N TYR A 31 12.97 -10.19 30.17
CA TYR A 31 11.51 -10.15 30.13
C TYR A 31 10.92 -8.97 30.90
N LYS A 32 11.45 -8.65 32.10
CA LYS A 32 10.98 -7.52 32.90
C LYS A 32 11.27 -6.19 32.22
N LYS A 33 12.51 -5.97 31.76
CA LYS A 33 12.89 -4.78 30.97
C LYS A 33 12.01 -4.60 29.73
N HIS A 34 11.71 -5.71 29.06
CA HIS A 34 10.84 -5.72 27.90
C HIS A 34 9.40 -5.33 28.23
N LYS A 35 8.85 -5.82 29.35
CA LYS A 35 7.46 -5.55 29.78
C LYS A 35 7.23 -4.12 30.30
N GLU A 36 8.29 -3.41 30.70
CA GLU A 36 8.20 -2.00 31.11
C GLU A 36 7.81 -1.07 29.94
N VAL A 37 8.04 -1.49 28.70
CA VAL A 37 7.57 -0.81 27.49
C VAL A 37 6.39 -1.61 26.91
N PRO A 38 5.23 -1.00 26.59
CA PRO A 38 4.12 -1.73 26.00
C PRO A 38 4.54 -2.40 24.69
N CYS A 39 4.53 -3.73 24.71
CA CYS A 39 5.00 -4.55 23.59
C CYS A 39 3.89 -4.65 22.53
N VAL A 40 4.03 -3.90 21.44
CA VAL A 40 3.15 -4.00 20.28
C VAL A 40 3.55 -5.21 19.44
N LYS A 41 2.57 -5.93 18.90
CA LYS A 41 2.76 -7.08 18.01
C LYS A 41 3.53 -6.62 16.77
N PRO A 42 4.71 -7.15 16.43
CA PRO A 42 5.40 -6.75 15.22
C PRO A 42 4.62 -7.28 14.01
N GLU A 43 4.18 -6.37 13.15
CA GLU A 43 3.84 -6.71 11.78
C GLU A 43 5.07 -7.33 11.14
N SER A 44 4.88 -8.48 10.51
CA SER A 44 5.94 -9.32 9.96
C SER A 44 6.67 -8.58 8.84
N SER A 45 7.73 -7.85 9.19
CA SER A 45 8.61 -7.18 8.24
C SER A 45 9.55 -8.19 7.59
N SER A 46 9.30 -8.51 6.32
CA SER A 46 10.34 -8.85 5.36
C SER A 46 10.81 -7.56 4.69
N GLU A 47 12.10 -7.29 4.85
CA GLU A 47 12.86 -6.06 4.52
C GLU A 47 13.18 -5.94 2.98
N PRO A 48 13.91 -4.93 2.48
CA PRO A 48 13.43 -3.61 2.03
C PRO A 48 13.78 -3.27 0.56
N LYS A 49 13.16 -2.22 -0.03
CA LYS A 49 13.84 -1.26 -0.95
C LYS A 49 12.98 -0.03 -1.28
N LEU A 50 13.45 1.11 -0.76
CA LEU A 50 13.47 2.47 -1.32
C LEU A 50 12.15 3.24 -1.53
N THR A 51 12.03 4.32 -0.75
CA THR A 51 11.43 5.65 -1.06
C THR A 51 9.97 5.71 -1.56
N SER A 52 9.03 6.01 -0.65
CA SER A 52 8.42 7.36 -0.47
C SER A 52 7.04 7.25 0.21
N GLY A 53 6.83 8.01 1.30
CA GLY A 53 5.51 8.38 1.85
C GLY A 53 4.84 7.40 2.84
N PRO A 54 4.17 7.89 3.90
CA PRO A 54 3.31 7.07 4.74
C PRO A 54 2.02 6.78 3.95
N VAL A 55 1.92 5.57 3.40
CA VAL A 55 0.66 5.07 2.85
C VAL A 55 -0.22 4.74 4.06
N SER A 56 -1.05 5.70 4.45
CA SER A 56 -2.14 5.42 5.37
C SER A 56 -3.14 4.55 4.60
N ASN A 57 -2.97 3.23 4.69
CA ASN A 57 -3.98 2.26 4.26
C ASN A 57 -5.22 2.46 5.14
N VAL A 58 -6.02 3.46 4.82
CA VAL A 58 -7.45 3.40 5.09
C VAL A 58 -7.95 2.34 4.13
N GLU A 59 -8.19 1.15 4.65
CA GLU A 59 -8.88 0.07 3.95
C GLU A 59 -10.28 0.61 3.62
N ARG A 60 -10.41 1.33 2.50
CA ARG A 60 -11.70 1.81 1.99
C ARG A 60 -12.47 0.55 1.62
N PRO A 61 -13.63 0.28 2.26
CA PRO A 61 -14.51 -0.77 1.78
C PRO A 61 -14.98 -0.33 0.39
N ASN A 62 -14.35 -0.85 -0.68
CA ASN A 62 -14.88 -0.78 -2.03
C ASN A 62 -16.07 -1.74 -2.09
N LEU A 63 -17.18 -1.36 -1.44
CA LEU A 63 -18.45 -2.06 -1.55
C LEU A 63 -19.09 -1.55 -2.84
N VAL A 64 -18.72 -2.16 -3.95
CA VAL A 64 -19.37 -1.93 -5.24
C VAL A 64 -20.63 -2.79 -5.26
N ASP A 65 -21.80 -2.17 -5.44
CA ASP A 65 -23.10 -2.86 -5.42
C ASP A 65 -23.23 -3.82 -6.62
N GLU A 66 -22.65 -3.42 -7.76
CA GLU A 66 -22.68 -4.16 -9.02
C GLU A 66 -21.28 -4.57 -9.48
N PRO A 67 -20.98 -5.88 -9.62
CA PRO A 67 -19.69 -6.36 -10.12
C PRO A 67 -19.34 -5.89 -11.54
N SER A 68 -20.35 -5.45 -12.30
CA SER A 68 -20.23 -4.91 -13.65
C SER A 68 -19.56 -3.52 -13.69
N GLU A 69 -19.52 -2.80 -12.57
CA GLU A 69 -18.86 -1.50 -12.44
C GLU A 69 -17.34 -1.63 -12.19
N VAL A 70 -16.87 -2.85 -11.90
CA VAL A 70 -15.46 -3.14 -11.64
C VAL A 70 -14.77 -3.62 -12.91
N LEU A 71 -13.60 -3.06 -13.21
CA LEU A 71 -12.79 -3.52 -14.34
C LEU A 71 -12.36 -4.99 -14.16
N GLN A 72 -12.50 -5.76 -15.23
CA GLN A 72 -12.05 -7.15 -15.30
C GLN A 72 -10.53 -7.24 -15.40
N GLN A 73 -9.97 -8.37 -14.99
CA GLN A 73 -8.52 -8.61 -15.00
C GLN A 73 -7.86 -8.30 -16.35
N TRP A 74 -8.48 -8.72 -17.46
CA TRP A 74 -7.93 -8.47 -18.80
C TRP A 74 -7.93 -6.97 -19.16
N GLN A 75 -8.90 -6.18 -18.67
CA GLN A 75 -8.94 -4.73 -18.90
C GLN A 75 -7.76 -4.06 -18.17
N LEU A 76 -7.49 -4.48 -16.94
CA LEU A 76 -6.33 -4.02 -16.17
C LEU A 76 -5.00 -4.40 -16.85
N GLU A 77 -4.90 -5.61 -17.40
CA GLU A 77 -3.73 -6.05 -18.16
C GLU A 77 -3.54 -5.25 -19.45
N SER A 78 -4.62 -4.92 -20.15
CA SER A 78 -4.59 -4.04 -21.33
C SER A 78 -4.10 -2.64 -20.97
N ILE A 79 -4.58 -2.06 -19.86
CA ILE A 79 -4.08 -0.78 -19.33
C ILE A 79 -2.58 -0.87 -19.02
N ALA A 80 -2.15 -1.92 -18.31
CA ALA A 80 -0.76 -2.10 -17.88
C ALA A 80 0.21 -2.32 -19.07
N SER A 81 -0.29 -2.85 -20.18
CA SER A 81 0.48 -3.12 -21.39
C SER A 81 0.52 -1.93 -22.36
N SER A 82 -0.38 -0.95 -22.20
CA SER A 82 -0.46 0.23 -23.06
C SER A 82 0.71 1.18 -22.80
N SER A 83 1.61 1.32 -23.79
CA SER A 83 2.73 2.27 -23.70
C SER A 83 2.24 3.71 -23.60
N GLU A 84 1.15 4.06 -24.30
CA GLU A 84 0.59 5.42 -24.26
C GLU A 84 0.10 5.82 -22.87
N ILE A 85 -0.57 4.90 -22.17
CA ILE A 85 -1.03 5.15 -20.79
C ILE A 85 0.18 5.25 -19.85
N ARG A 86 1.16 4.36 -20.00
CA ARG A 86 2.39 4.40 -19.20
C ARG A 86 3.22 5.66 -19.43
N ASP A 87 3.26 6.16 -20.66
CA ASP A 87 3.94 7.40 -20.99
C ASP A 87 3.20 8.61 -20.44
N ALA A 88 1.86 8.63 -20.50
CA ALA A 88 1.06 9.67 -19.85
C ALA A 88 1.31 9.71 -18.33
N LEU A 89 1.43 8.56 -17.67
CA LEU A 89 1.74 8.45 -16.24
C LEU A 89 3.13 8.99 -15.83
N LYS A 90 4.01 9.32 -16.78
CA LYS A 90 5.28 10.01 -16.46
C LYS A 90 5.07 11.49 -16.12
N ASP A 91 3.90 12.04 -16.41
CA ASP A 91 3.56 13.41 -16.06
C ASP A 91 3.31 13.56 -14.55
N GLU A 92 4.04 14.47 -13.91
CA GLU A 92 4.00 14.66 -12.46
C GLU A 92 2.69 15.30 -11.97
N GLU A 93 2.08 16.16 -12.79
CA GLU A 93 0.78 16.78 -12.47
C GLU A 93 -0.32 15.72 -12.48
N LEU A 94 -0.33 14.86 -13.51
CA LEU A 94 -1.24 13.74 -13.62
C LEU A 94 -1.10 12.78 -12.42
N GLN A 95 0.12 12.40 -12.04
CA GLN A 95 0.34 11.56 -10.87
C GLN A 95 -0.20 12.19 -9.60
N LYS A 96 -0.02 13.51 -9.43
CA LYS A 96 -0.53 14.24 -8.27
C LYS A 96 -2.05 14.23 -8.23
N LEU A 97 -2.72 14.43 -9.38
CA LEU A 97 -4.18 14.36 -9.48
C LEU A 97 -4.70 12.97 -9.12
N ILE A 98 -4.10 11.91 -9.67
CA ILE A 98 -4.48 10.51 -9.37
C ILE A 98 -4.34 10.22 -7.87
N ARG A 99 -3.20 10.57 -7.27
CA ARG A 99 -2.97 10.37 -5.82
C ARG A 99 -3.94 11.17 -4.97
N ASN A 100 -4.29 12.38 -5.38
CA ASN A 100 -5.23 13.22 -4.65
C ASN A 100 -6.63 12.59 -4.62
N ILE A 101 -7.10 12.04 -5.75
CA ILE A 101 -8.38 11.33 -5.82
C ILE A 101 -8.35 10.05 -4.95
N ASP A 102 -7.30 9.24 -5.09
CA ASP A 102 -7.16 7.96 -4.39
C ASP A 102 -7.13 8.13 -2.86
N CYS A 103 -6.39 9.14 -2.38
CA CYS A 103 -6.26 9.41 -0.95
C CYS A 103 -7.40 10.28 -0.36
N SER A 104 -8.29 10.85 -1.19
CA SER A 104 -9.33 11.76 -0.72
C SER A 104 -10.45 11.02 0.02
N PRO A 105 -10.96 11.52 1.15
CA PRO A 105 -12.19 11.00 1.76
C PRO A 105 -13.44 11.27 0.89
N ASP A 106 -13.36 12.23 -0.03
CA ASP A 106 -14.41 12.58 -0.98
C ASP A 106 -13.85 12.45 -2.41
N ALA A 107 -13.74 11.19 -2.86
CA ALA A 107 -13.11 10.87 -4.14
C ALA A 107 -13.96 11.34 -5.34
N GLU A 108 -15.28 11.38 -5.20
CA GLU A 108 -16.20 11.81 -6.26
C GLU A 108 -16.02 13.29 -6.59
N ASN A 109 -15.94 14.17 -5.59
CA ASN A 109 -15.71 15.60 -5.82
C ASN A 109 -14.31 15.86 -6.40
N GLU A 110 -13.28 15.18 -5.89
CA GLU A 110 -11.92 15.34 -6.43
C GLU A 110 -11.81 14.81 -7.87
N LEU A 111 -12.53 13.73 -8.21
CA LEU A 111 -12.65 13.25 -9.58
C LEU A 111 -13.31 14.30 -10.48
N ASN A 112 -14.44 14.88 -10.05
CA ASN A 112 -15.15 15.91 -10.83
C ASN A 112 -14.24 17.12 -11.15
N LYS A 113 -13.46 17.58 -10.17
CA LYS A 113 -12.47 18.65 -10.39
C LYS A 113 -11.36 18.22 -11.35
N ALA A 114 -10.86 16.99 -11.19
CA ALA A 114 -9.79 16.48 -12.05
C ALA A 114 -10.25 16.35 -13.52
N MET A 115 -11.52 16.05 -13.77
CA MET A 115 -12.09 16.00 -15.13
C MET A 115 -12.08 17.37 -15.86
N GLU A 116 -12.00 18.48 -15.13
CA GLU A 116 -11.82 19.83 -15.71
C GLU A 116 -10.37 20.08 -16.16
N VAL A 117 -9.41 19.26 -15.72
CA VAL A 117 -8.00 19.38 -16.09
C VAL A 117 -7.71 18.59 -17.36
N GLU A 118 -7.17 19.26 -18.37
CA GLU A 118 -6.97 18.69 -19.70
C GLU A 118 -6.09 17.42 -19.69
N VAL A 119 -5.00 17.41 -18.92
CA VAL A 119 -4.08 16.25 -18.86
C VAL A 119 -4.77 15.01 -18.28
N PHE A 120 -5.63 15.19 -17.28
CA PHE A 120 -6.37 14.08 -16.66
C PHE A 120 -7.47 13.58 -17.60
N ARG A 121 -8.18 14.48 -18.26
CA ARG A 121 -9.20 14.11 -19.26
C ARG A 121 -8.63 13.31 -20.42
N ILE A 122 -7.50 13.73 -20.98
CA ILE A 122 -6.81 13.00 -22.06
C ILE A 122 -6.39 11.60 -21.58
N PHE A 123 -5.92 11.50 -20.34
CA PHE A 123 -5.55 10.23 -19.74
C PHE A 123 -6.76 9.30 -19.55
N THR A 124 -7.89 9.82 -19.05
CA THR A 124 -9.11 9.02 -18.88
C THR A 124 -9.66 8.54 -20.23
N ASP A 125 -9.64 9.38 -21.26
CA ASP A 125 -10.08 9.01 -22.61
C ASP A 125 -9.24 7.87 -23.19
N LYS A 126 -7.92 7.88 -22.94
CA LYS A 126 -7.02 6.79 -23.33
C LYS A 126 -7.31 5.49 -22.58
N ILE A 127 -7.59 5.57 -21.28
CA ILE A 127 -8.00 4.39 -20.51
C ILE A 127 -9.31 3.83 -21.07
N LEU A 128 -10.34 4.67 -21.24
CA LEU A 128 -11.64 4.27 -21.76
C LEU A 128 -11.51 3.62 -23.14
N SER A 129 -10.70 4.20 -24.03
CA SER A 129 -10.41 3.64 -25.35
C SER A 129 -9.73 2.26 -25.29
N THR A 130 -9.00 1.97 -24.20
CA THR A 130 -8.28 0.70 -24.00
C THR A 130 -9.16 -0.38 -23.38
N VAL A 131 -10.03 -0.02 -22.44
CA VAL A 131 -10.86 -0.98 -21.69
C VAL A 131 -12.25 -1.20 -22.28
N SER A 132 -12.74 -0.27 -23.08
CA SER A 132 -14.00 -0.37 -23.81
C SER A 132 -13.71 -0.65 -25.28
N PRO A 133 -13.61 -1.92 -25.72
CA PRO A 133 -13.68 -2.21 -27.15
C PRO A 133 -15.02 -1.66 -27.64
N GLN A 134 -14.96 -0.80 -28.66
CA GLN A 134 -16.12 -0.26 -29.35
C GLN A 134 -17.13 -1.39 -29.58
N GLN A 135 -18.33 -1.28 -28.99
CA GLN A 135 -19.46 -2.10 -29.39
C GLN A 135 -19.83 -1.80 -30.84
#